data_AF-A0A9E3K1S7-F1
#
_entry.id   AF-A0A9E3K1S7-F1
#
_cell.length_a   1.000
_cell.length_b   1.000
_cell.length_c   1.000
_cell.angle_alpha   90.00
_cell.angle_beta   90.00
_cell.angle_gamma   90.00
#
_symmetry.space_group_name_H-M   'P 1'
#
loop_
_entity.id
_entity.type
_entity.pdbx_description
1 polymer ?
#
loop_
_entity_poly.entity_id
_entity_poly.type
_entity_poly.pdbx_seq_one_letter_code
_entity_poly.pdbx_strand_id
1 'polypeptide(L)' 'MSIKSDKWIRRMAEQHGMIEPFSPNQVRETDGRKIISWGTS' A
#
# COMPACT_ATOMS: atom_id res chain seq x y z
N MET A 1 18.55 12.21 3.44
CA MET A 1 17.12 11.85 3.36
C MET A 1 17.03 10.33 3.42
N SER A 2 16.27 9.73 4.34
CA SER A 2 16.18 8.26 4.46
C SER A 2 14.93 7.73 3.75
N ILE A 3 15.10 6.66 2.97
CA ILE A 3 13.98 5.91 2.39
C ILE A 3 13.32 5.10 3.51
N LYS A 4 11.99 5.13 3.59
CA LYS A 4 11.22 4.34 4.55
C LYS A 4 10.88 2.97 3.96
N SER A 5 10.93 1.94 4.78
CA SER A 5 10.55 0.58 4.37
C SER A 5 9.03 0.41 4.33
N ASP A 6 8.54 -0.59 3.60
CA ASP A 6 7.11 -0.91 3.55
C ASP A 6 6.52 -1.20 4.92
N LYS A 7 7.29 -1.80 5.84
CA LYS A 7 6.87 -2.01 7.23
C LYS A 7 6.53 -0.69 7.93
N TRP A 8 7.32 0.36 7.67
CA TRP A 8 7.04 1.69 8.23
C TRP A 8 5.79 2.30 7.59
N ILE A 9 5.65 2.20 6.27
CA ILE A 9 4.50 2.73 5.53
C ILE A 9 3.20 2.09 6.02
N ARG A 10 3.17 0.75 6.15
CA ARG A 10 2.03 -0.01 6.70
C ARG A 10 1.64 0.48 8.08
N ARG A 11 2.61 0.56 9.00
CA ARG A 11 2.35 1.03 10.37
C ARG A 11 1.74 2.42 10.40
N MET A 12 2.25 3.34 9.59
CA MET A 12 1.76 4.72 9.56
C MET A 12 0.38 4.84 8.91
N ALA A 13 0.11 4.08 7.85
CA ALA A 13 -1.21 4.04 7.24
C ALA A 13 -2.25 3.45 8.21
N GLU A 14 -1.94 2.33 8.87
CA GLU A 14 -2.85 1.63 9.79
C GLU A 14 -3.08 2.39 11.11
N GLN A 15 -2.02 2.93 11.73
CA GLN A 15 -2.11 3.53 13.08
C GLN A 15 -2.43 5.03 13.05
N HIS A 16 -2.06 5.72 11.98
CA HIS A 16 -2.13 7.18 11.91
C HIS A 16 -2.96 7.69 10.71
N GLY A 17 -3.56 6.81 9.90
CA GLY A 17 -4.38 7.22 8.76
C GLY A 17 -3.60 8.00 7.70
N MET A 18 -2.30 7.76 7.60
CA MET A 18 -1.42 8.54 6.71
C MET A 18 -1.80 8.39 5.22
N ILE A 19 -2.42 7.27 4.84
CA ILE A 19 -2.88 6.96 3.48
C ILE A 19 -4.25 6.31 3.60
N GLU A 20 -5.25 6.83 2.90
CA GLU A 20 -6.60 6.27 2.86
C GLU A 20 -7.22 6.47 1.46
N PRO A 21 -7.72 5.42 0.79
CA PRO A 21 -7.67 3.99 1.18
C PRO A 21 -6.25 3.39 1.09
N PHE A 22 -5.94 2.41 1.95
CA PHE A 22 -4.63 1.73 2.00
C PHE A 22 -4.72 0.22 1.74
N SER A 23 -3.81 -0.31 0.91
CA SER A 23 -3.60 -1.76 0.74
C SER A 23 -2.19 -2.16 1.18
N PRO A 24 -2.04 -3.04 2.19
CA PRO A 24 -0.74 -3.49 2.69
C PRO A 24 0.00 -4.42 1.72
N ASN A 25 -0.68 -4.88 0.67
CA ASN A 25 -0.16 -5.76 -0.35
C ASN A 25 -0.36 -5.16 -1.74
N GLN A 26 0.43 -5.63 -2.69
CA GLN A 26 0.30 -5.24 -4.08
C GLN A 26 -0.98 -5.82 -4.71
N VAL A 27 -1.89 -4.94 -5.13
CA VAL A 27 -3.10 -5.31 -5.86
C VAL A 27 -2.79 -5.30 -7.36
N ARG A 28 -3.02 -6.42 -8.04
CA ARG A 28 -2.71 -6.60 -9.48
C ARG A 28 -3.96 -6.89 -10.33
N GLU A 29 -5.07 -7.18 -9.68
CA GLU A 29 -6.34 -7.53 -10.32
C GLU A 29 -7.50 -6.88 -9.56
N THR A 30 -8.53 -6.45 -10.28
CA THR A 30 -9.80 -5.97 -9.73
C THR A 30 -10.92 -6.43 -10.66
N ASP A 31 -11.99 -6.97 -10.10
CA ASP A 31 -13.14 -7.48 -10.84
C ASP A 31 -12.78 -8.47 -11.98
N GLY A 32 -11.82 -9.36 -11.73
CA GLY A 32 -11.39 -10.35 -12.72
C GLY A 32 -10.49 -9.79 -13.84
N ARG A 33 -10.08 -8.52 -13.76
CA ARG A 33 -9.28 -7.83 -14.79
C ARG A 33 -7.94 -7.38 -14.23
N LYS A 34 -6.88 -7.62 -15.00
CA LYS A 34 -5.53 -7.12 -14.68
C LYS A 34 -5.52 -5.59 -14.68
N ILE A 35 -4.81 -5.00 -13.71
CA ILE A 35 -4.65 -3.56 -13.56
C ILE A 35 -3.17 -3.18 -13.45
N ILE A 36 -2.86 -1.87 -13.58
CA ILE A 36 -1.57 -1.35 -13.12
C ILE A 36 -1.54 -1.52 -11.60
N SER A 37 -0.52 -2.22 -11.13
CA SER A 37 -0.47 -2.62 -9.74
C SER A 37 -0.29 -1.43 -8.80
N TRP A 38 -0.92 -1.46 -7.64
CA TRP A 38 -0.80 -0.45 -6.59
C TRP A 38 -0.73 -1.10 -5.19
N GLY A 39 -0.44 -0.31 -4.15
CA GLY A 39 -0.23 -0.81 -2.78
C GLY A 39 1.25 -0.97 -2.42
N THR A 40 1.54 -1.42 -1.19
CA THR A 40 2.92 -1.63 -0.72
C THR A 40 3.44 -3.03 -1.03
N SER A 41 4.77 -3.15 -1.17
CA SER A 41 5.46 -4.43 -1.37
C SER A 41 5.76 -5.16 -0.06
#